data_AF-A0A3N5EIS4-F1
#
_entry.id   AF-A0A3N5EIS4-F1
#
_cell.length_a   1.000
_cell.length_b   1.000
_cell.length_c   1.000
_cell.angle_alpha   90.00
_cell.angle_beta   90.00
_cell.angle_gamma   90.00
#
_symmetry.space_group_name_H-M   'P 1'
#
loop_
_entity.id
_entity.type
_entity.pdbx_description
1 polymer ?
#
loop_
_entity_poly.entity_id
_entity_poly.type
_entity_poly.pdbx_seq_one_letter_code
_entity_poly.pdbx_strand_id
1 'polypeptide(L)'
;MRAPLLLADQLAVPPSSIVFILPPAAVAVFWVWAMVLLAALFIALLPLIRHDQTARFWALGMILCLPPICATMPHSRLLFFVGLGGLGLVAQWFVAFKEHADWLPKGRRWQSLGRAVLVVFFVAHGIIAPILLPLNALSTTPAEAYIQGAVNSAPLGPDVAEKDLIIVNPPSVYYAHHFLTVRALNNAPQPRHLRVLAPGTTLLHISRPDEHTLVIRPEGGFLAYPFDNVFRGDVYPLRLGQRIALTNMTAEITELTADGRPSEATFRFAAPLESDLFSWLQWKDGIYVPFEPPRPGAEITLAAQRLF
;
A
#
# COMPACT_ATOMS: atom_id res chain seq x y z
N MET A 1 12.86 -10.89 -2.84
CA MET A 1 13.57 -9.58 -2.76
C MET A 1 12.97 -8.60 -3.76
N ARG A 2 12.65 -7.37 -3.34
CA ARG A 2 11.91 -6.36 -4.14
C ARG A 2 12.81 -5.41 -4.96
N ALA A 3 14.09 -5.28 -4.58
CA ALA A 3 15.01 -4.29 -5.15
C ALA A 3 15.12 -4.32 -6.69
N PRO A 4 15.22 -5.48 -7.37
CA PRO A 4 15.34 -5.50 -8.83
C PRO A 4 14.12 -4.92 -9.54
N LEU A 5 12.91 -5.23 -9.06
CA LEU A 5 11.67 -4.71 -9.62
C LEU A 5 11.56 -3.19 -9.43
N LEU A 6 11.96 -2.69 -8.27
CA LEU A 6 11.94 -1.25 -7.95
C LEU A 6 12.96 -0.45 -8.77
N LEU A 7 14.17 -0.99 -8.97
CA LEU A 7 15.18 -0.35 -9.82
C LEU A 7 14.79 -0.40 -11.30
N ALA A 8 14.20 -1.50 -11.76
CA ALA A 8 13.72 -1.62 -13.13
C ALA A 8 12.57 -0.63 -13.41
N ASP A 9 11.62 -0.47 -12.48
CA ASP A 9 10.54 0.53 -12.52
C ASP A 9 11.09 1.97 -12.60
N GLN A 10 12.22 2.26 -11.93
CA GLN A 10 12.83 3.58 -12.03
C GLN A 10 13.45 3.86 -13.40
N LEU A 11 14.04 2.85 -14.04
CA LEU A 11 14.88 3.02 -15.24
C LEU A 11 14.18 2.62 -16.54
N ALA A 12 13.02 1.98 -16.46
CA ALA A 12 12.25 1.48 -17.59
C ALA A 12 10.77 1.27 -17.23
N VAL A 13 10.03 0.71 -18.18
CA VAL A 13 8.66 0.22 -18.01
C VAL A 13 8.63 -1.31 -18.13
N PRO A 14 7.65 -2.01 -17.54
CA PRO A 14 6.46 -1.53 -16.79
C PRO A 14 6.73 -1.24 -15.29
N PRO A 15 5.80 -0.55 -14.59
CA PRO A 15 5.97 -0.20 -13.19
C PRO A 15 5.95 -1.41 -12.26
N SER A 16 6.61 -1.29 -11.10
CA SER A 16 6.73 -2.38 -10.13
C SER A 16 5.41 -2.75 -9.46
N SER A 17 4.42 -1.85 -9.46
CA SER A 17 3.09 -2.07 -8.90
C SER A 17 2.26 -3.11 -9.67
N ILE A 18 2.64 -3.47 -10.91
CA ILE A 18 1.93 -4.51 -11.66
C ILE A 18 1.93 -5.87 -10.96
N VAL A 19 2.87 -6.11 -10.03
CA VAL A 19 2.91 -7.34 -9.23
C VAL A 19 1.65 -7.59 -8.41
N PHE A 20 0.84 -6.57 -8.11
CA PHE A 20 -0.40 -6.73 -7.34
C PHE A 20 -1.50 -7.44 -8.12
N ILE A 21 -1.43 -7.44 -9.45
CA ILE A 21 -2.43 -8.07 -10.33
C ILE A 21 -1.90 -9.30 -11.06
N LEU A 22 -0.60 -9.60 -10.94
CA LEU A 22 0.03 -10.73 -11.60
C LEU A 22 -0.06 -12.01 -10.75
N PRO A 23 -0.30 -13.17 -11.35
CA PRO A 23 -0.17 -14.45 -10.65
C PRO A 23 1.30 -14.70 -10.25
N PRO A 24 1.57 -15.53 -9.23
CA PRO A 24 2.93 -15.75 -8.70
C PRO A 24 3.96 -16.17 -9.76
N ALA A 25 3.56 -17.00 -10.73
CA ALA A 25 4.44 -17.41 -11.83
C ALA A 25 4.86 -16.23 -12.72
N ALA A 26 3.95 -15.30 -13.00
CA ALA A 26 4.24 -14.11 -13.79
C ALA A 26 5.11 -13.12 -13.02
N VAL A 27 4.97 -13.04 -11.69
CA VAL A 27 5.87 -12.25 -10.83
C VAL A 27 7.31 -12.77 -10.92
N ALA A 28 7.51 -14.09 -10.96
CA ALA A 28 8.85 -14.68 -11.12
C ALA A 28 9.46 -14.32 -12.49
N VAL A 29 8.68 -14.41 -13.57
CA VAL A 29 9.12 -13.99 -14.92
C VAL A 29 9.47 -12.51 -14.94
N PHE A 30 8.64 -11.66 -14.34
CA PHE A 30 8.87 -10.22 -14.26
C PHE A 30 10.15 -9.89 -13.46
N TRP A 31 10.42 -10.64 -12.41
CA TRP A 31 11.66 -10.51 -11.64
C TRP A 31 12.90 -10.88 -12.46
N VAL A 32 12.84 -11.98 -13.22
CA VAL A 32 13.93 -12.38 -14.12
C VAL A 32 14.18 -11.32 -15.19
N TRP A 33 13.11 -10.79 -15.79
CA TRP A 33 13.20 -9.67 -16.73
C TRP A 33 13.91 -8.46 -16.11
N ALA A 34 13.53 -8.07 -14.89
CA ALA A 34 14.14 -6.94 -14.21
C ALA A 34 15.65 -7.17 -13.98
N MET A 35 16.06 -8.37 -13.58
CA MET A 35 17.47 -8.71 -13.42
C MET A 35 18.26 -8.62 -14.74
N VAL A 36 17.70 -9.14 -15.83
CA VAL A 36 18.34 -9.08 -17.17
C VAL A 36 18.47 -7.63 -17.64
N LEU A 37 17.42 -6.83 -17.48
CA LEU A 37 17.43 -5.40 -17.80
C LEU A 37 18.52 -4.67 -16.99
N LEU A 38 18.54 -4.87 -15.67
CA LEU A 38 19.53 -4.20 -14.80
C LEU A 38 20.95 -4.62 -15.11
N ALA A 39 21.19 -5.89 -15.46
CA ALA A 39 22.51 -6.35 -15.90
C ALA A 39 22.93 -5.65 -17.21
N ALA A 40 22.02 -5.54 -18.18
CA ALA A 40 22.28 -4.86 -19.45
C ALA A 40 22.55 -3.35 -19.24
N LEU A 41 21.75 -2.69 -18.41
CA LEU A 41 21.94 -1.28 -18.03
C LEU A 41 23.25 -1.07 -17.27
N PHE A 42 23.59 -1.95 -16.34
CA PHE A 42 24.86 -1.88 -15.62
C PHE A 42 26.05 -2.01 -16.57
N ILE A 43 26.06 -2.99 -17.48
CA ILE A 43 27.12 -3.18 -18.48
C ILE A 43 27.25 -1.95 -19.39
N ALA A 44 26.13 -1.36 -19.80
CA ALA A 44 26.11 -0.17 -20.64
C ALA A 44 26.66 1.06 -19.88
N LEU A 45 26.19 1.31 -18.66
CA LEU A 45 26.55 2.49 -17.85
C LEU A 45 27.91 2.36 -17.16
N LEU A 46 28.51 1.17 -17.12
CA LEU A 46 29.77 0.91 -16.41
C LEU A 46 30.92 1.84 -16.85
N PRO A 47 31.14 2.13 -18.15
CA PRO A 47 32.18 3.08 -18.57
C PRO A 47 31.92 4.50 -18.04
N LEU A 48 30.67 4.95 -18.04
CA LEU A 48 30.28 6.26 -17.50
C LEU A 48 30.56 6.34 -15.99
N ILE A 49 30.11 5.33 -15.24
CA ILE A 49 30.32 5.26 -13.78
C ILE A 49 31.82 5.18 -13.44
N ARG A 50 32.62 4.48 -14.25
CA ARG A 50 34.07 4.43 -14.03
C ARG A 50 34.76 5.73 -14.38
N HIS A 51 34.30 6.44 -15.40
CA HIS A 51 34.95 7.65 -15.88
C HIS A 51 34.66 8.88 -15.00
N ASP A 52 33.39 9.12 -14.66
CA ASP A 52 32.95 10.35 -13.99
C ASP A 52 32.60 10.15 -12.50
N GLN A 53 33.16 10.98 -11.63
CA GLN A 53 32.85 10.99 -10.19
C GLN A 53 31.40 11.39 -9.90
N THR A 54 30.82 12.26 -10.72
CA THR A 54 29.44 12.72 -10.63
C THR A 54 28.49 11.56 -10.94
N ALA A 55 28.78 10.76 -11.96
CA ALA A 55 28.05 9.52 -12.24
C ALA A 55 28.11 8.54 -11.07
N ARG A 56 29.26 8.38 -10.40
CA ARG A 56 29.38 7.53 -9.21
C ARG A 56 28.53 8.03 -8.06
N PHE A 57 28.55 9.34 -7.80
CA PHE A 57 27.71 9.96 -6.78
C PHE A 57 26.22 9.67 -7.02
N TRP A 58 25.73 9.89 -8.24
CA TRP A 58 24.33 9.62 -8.59
C TRP A 58 23.97 8.13 -8.52
N ALA A 59 24.83 7.25 -9.04
CA ALA A 59 24.62 5.81 -8.97
C ALA A 59 24.58 5.29 -7.53
N LEU A 60 25.52 5.76 -6.69
CA LEU A 60 25.59 5.38 -5.29
C LEU A 60 24.37 5.90 -4.52
N GLY A 61 23.99 7.17 -4.71
CA GLY A 61 22.78 7.75 -4.11
C GLY A 61 21.53 6.97 -4.48
N MET A 62 21.36 6.64 -5.77
CA MET A 62 20.26 5.81 -6.27
C MET A 62 20.17 4.46 -5.53
N ILE A 63 21.30 3.76 -5.41
CA ILE A 63 21.35 2.42 -4.78
C ILE A 63 21.13 2.52 -3.27
N LEU A 64 21.76 3.48 -2.59
CA LEU A 64 21.65 3.65 -1.13
C LEU A 64 20.25 4.09 -0.68
N CYS A 65 19.43 4.65 -1.56
CA CYS A 65 18.02 4.96 -1.26
C CYS A 65 17.09 3.74 -1.33
N LEU A 66 17.49 2.61 -1.92
CA LEU A 66 16.61 1.44 -2.08
C LEU A 66 16.31 0.65 -0.81
N PRO A 67 17.25 0.41 0.13
CA PRO A 67 17.01 -0.43 1.29
C PRO A 67 15.74 -0.06 2.08
N PRO A 68 15.48 1.21 2.45
CA PRO A 68 14.25 1.55 3.16
C PRO A 68 12.98 1.30 2.33
N ILE A 69 13.04 1.50 1.00
CA ILE A 69 11.90 1.29 0.09
C ILE A 69 11.58 -0.21 -0.02
N CYS A 70 12.59 -1.07 0.06
CA CYS A 70 12.41 -2.52 0.02
C CYS A 70 11.64 -3.07 1.23
N ALA A 71 11.54 -2.31 2.33
CA ALA A 71 10.79 -2.70 3.52
C ALA A 71 9.27 -2.63 3.30
N THR A 72 8.80 -1.91 2.28
CA THR A 72 7.36 -1.69 2.01
C THR A 72 6.92 -2.28 0.67
N MET A 73 5.63 -2.20 0.39
CA MET A 73 5.03 -2.61 -0.87
C MET A 73 5.69 -1.91 -2.08
N PRO A 74 5.98 -2.63 -3.17
CA PRO A 74 6.63 -2.03 -4.34
C PRO A 74 5.67 -1.10 -5.08
N HIS A 75 6.05 0.17 -5.17
CA HIS A 75 5.24 1.17 -5.86
C HIS A 75 6.12 2.34 -6.32
N SER A 76 5.90 2.81 -7.55
CA SER A 76 6.71 3.87 -8.18
C SER A 76 6.73 5.19 -7.38
N ARG A 77 5.70 5.47 -6.57
CA ARG A 77 5.62 6.68 -5.73
C ARG A 77 6.70 6.76 -4.64
N LEU A 78 7.28 5.62 -4.28
CA LEU A 78 8.35 5.55 -3.28
C LEU A 78 9.72 5.87 -3.89
N LEU A 79 9.82 5.89 -5.21
CA LEU A 79 11.10 5.97 -5.92
C LEU A 79 11.60 7.40 -6.12
N PHE A 80 10.99 8.42 -5.50
CA PHE A 80 11.38 9.83 -5.71
C PHE A 80 12.90 10.07 -5.59
N PHE A 81 13.52 9.64 -4.48
CA PHE A 81 14.97 9.79 -4.28
C PHE A 81 15.82 8.88 -5.17
N VAL A 82 15.32 7.68 -5.49
CA VAL A 82 15.97 6.77 -6.45
C VAL A 82 15.98 7.41 -7.84
N GLY A 83 14.89 8.06 -8.21
CA GLY A 83 14.72 8.80 -9.45
C GLY A 83 15.60 10.03 -9.57
N LEU A 84 15.92 10.72 -8.49
CA LEU A 84 16.92 11.80 -8.52
C LEU A 84 18.29 11.29 -8.99
N GLY A 85 18.73 10.13 -8.50
CA GLY A 85 19.95 9.48 -8.99
C GLY A 85 19.83 8.99 -10.43
N GLY A 86 18.68 8.41 -10.80
CA GLY A 86 18.38 8.00 -12.16
C GLY A 86 18.44 9.16 -13.17
N LEU A 87 17.86 10.31 -12.84
CA LEU A 87 17.89 11.53 -13.67
C LEU A 87 19.31 11.97 -14.00
N GLY A 88 20.19 12.02 -13.00
CA GLY A 88 21.59 12.38 -13.19
C GLY A 88 22.33 11.42 -14.11
N LEU A 89 22.08 10.11 -13.99
CA LEU A 89 22.69 9.09 -14.86
C LEU A 89 22.16 9.15 -16.29
N VAL A 90 20.84 9.28 -16.46
CA VAL A 90 20.20 9.40 -17.78
C VAL A 90 20.72 10.63 -18.51
N ALA A 91 20.77 11.79 -17.86
CA ALA A 91 21.27 13.03 -18.46
C ALA A 91 22.73 12.92 -18.93
N GLN A 92 23.61 12.41 -18.06
CA GLN A 92 25.02 12.19 -18.42
C GLN A 92 25.18 11.19 -19.58
N TRP A 93 24.33 10.17 -19.64
CA TRP A 93 24.32 9.21 -20.74
C TRP A 93 23.96 9.84 -22.08
N PHE A 94 22.93 10.70 -22.11
CA PHE A 94 22.58 11.46 -23.31
C PHE A 94 23.73 12.37 -23.78
N VAL A 95 24.38 13.08 -22.85
CA VAL A 95 25.52 13.95 -23.16
C VAL A 95 26.68 13.14 -23.73
N ALA A 96 27.04 12.02 -23.12
CA ALA A 96 28.14 11.17 -23.58
C ALA A 96 27.96 10.70 -25.03
N PHE A 97 26.74 10.30 -25.41
CA PHE A 97 26.44 9.89 -26.79
C PHE A 97 26.33 11.06 -27.76
N LYS A 98 25.78 12.21 -27.33
CA LYS A 98 25.70 13.42 -28.14
C LYS A 98 27.08 13.97 -28.47
N GLU A 99 28.01 13.95 -27.52
CA GLU A 99 29.37 14.47 -27.66
C GLU A 99 30.35 13.44 -28.22
N HIS A 100 29.89 12.21 -28.52
CA HIS A 100 30.73 11.11 -28.98
C HIS A 100 31.95 10.87 -28.07
N ALA A 101 31.73 10.88 -26.75
CA ALA A 101 32.79 10.89 -25.76
C ALA A 101 33.85 9.79 -25.99
N ASP A 102 35.13 10.18 -25.96
CA ASP A 102 36.26 9.32 -26.36
C ASP A 102 36.46 8.09 -25.47
N TRP A 103 35.98 8.16 -24.22
CA TRP A 103 36.04 7.06 -23.24
C TRP A 103 34.98 5.97 -23.48
N LEU A 104 34.03 6.17 -24.40
CA LEU A 104 33.04 5.16 -24.74
C LEU A 104 33.70 3.99 -25.50
N PRO A 105 33.46 2.73 -25.12
CA PRO A 105 34.00 1.57 -25.83
C PRO A 105 33.61 1.55 -27.32
N LYS A 106 34.59 1.37 -28.21
CA LYS A 106 34.37 1.40 -29.67
C LYS A 106 33.86 0.07 -30.28
N GLY A 107 33.77 -0.99 -29.48
CA GLY A 107 33.34 -2.31 -29.94
C GLY A 107 31.88 -2.33 -30.43
N ARG A 108 31.63 -2.96 -31.60
CA ARG A 108 30.30 -2.96 -32.26
C ARG A 108 29.16 -3.42 -31.35
N ARG A 109 29.35 -4.52 -30.60
CA ARG A 109 28.32 -5.07 -29.69
C ARG A 109 27.97 -4.09 -28.57
N TRP A 110 28.97 -3.47 -27.97
CA TRP A 110 28.77 -2.49 -26.90
C TRP A 110 28.11 -1.22 -27.43
N GLN A 111 28.53 -0.72 -28.61
CA GLN A 111 27.92 0.44 -29.25
C GLN A 111 26.44 0.21 -29.58
N SER A 112 26.08 -0.99 -30.07
CA SER A 112 24.68 -1.38 -30.28
C SER A 112 23.89 -1.38 -28.96
N LEU A 113 24.44 -1.97 -27.90
CA LEU A 113 23.81 -1.96 -26.58
C LEU A 113 23.63 -0.53 -26.06
N GLY A 114 24.66 0.32 -26.14
CA GLY A 114 24.60 1.67 -25.61
C GLY A 114 23.60 2.56 -26.36
N ARG A 115 23.50 2.41 -27.69
CA ARG A 115 22.43 3.04 -28.49
C ARG A 115 21.05 2.50 -28.12
N ALA A 116 20.91 1.20 -27.88
CA ALA A 116 19.65 0.63 -27.42
C ALA A 116 19.23 1.23 -26.06
N VAL A 117 20.16 1.37 -25.11
CA VAL A 117 19.89 2.03 -23.82
C VAL A 117 19.50 3.50 -24.00
N LEU A 118 20.18 4.24 -24.89
CA LEU A 118 19.82 5.61 -25.22
C LEU A 118 18.38 5.72 -25.75
N VAL A 119 18.01 4.83 -26.68
CA VAL A 119 16.64 4.76 -27.22
C VAL A 119 15.64 4.39 -26.13
N VAL A 120 15.95 3.40 -25.29
CA VAL A 120 15.08 3.01 -24.17
C VAL A 120 14.85 4.17 -23.22
N PHE A 121 15.89 4.90 -22.80
CA PHE A 121 15.72 6.07 -21.93
C PHE A 121 14.94 7.19 -22.60
N PHE A 122 15.18 7.44 -23.89
CA PHE A 122 14.42 8.46 -24.63
C PHE A 122 12.94 8.11 -24.71
N VAL A 123 12.63 6.86 -25.08
CA VAL A 123 11.25 6.40 -25.20
C VAL A 123 10.58 6.33 -23.83
N ALA A 124 11.23 5.73 -22.82
CA ALA A 124 10.66 5.56 -21.49
C ALA A 124 10.45 6.91 -20.77
N HIS A 125 11.45 7.79 -20.75
CA HIS A 125 11.41 9.01 -19.95
C HIS A 125 11.01 10.26 -20.75
N GLY A 126 11.27 10.29 -22.06
CA GLY A 126 10.94 11.42 -22.93
C GLY A 126 9.56 11.32 -23.59
N ILE A 127 9.02 10.11 -23.76
CA ILE A 127 7.72 9.89 -24.43
C ILE A 127 6.71 9.23 -23.49
N ILE A 128 7.03 8.04 -22.99
CA ILE A 128 6.07 7.24 -22.21
C ILE A 128 5.76 7.91 -20.87
N ALA A 129 6.78 8.32 -20.09
CA ALA A 129 6.56 8.89 -18.76
C ALA A 129 5.72 10.19 -18.79
N PRO A 130 5.94 11.17 -19.69
CA PRO A 130 5.08 12.35 -19.78
C PRO A 130 3.62 12.03 -20.16
N ILE A 131 3.39 11.01 -20.99
CA ILE A 131 2.03 10.54 -21.34
C ILE A 131 1.39 9.82 -20.16
N LEU A 132 2.13 8.94 -19.49
CA LEU A 132 1.64 8.19 -18.34
C LEU A 132 1.44 9.07 -17.11
N LEU A 133 2.12 10.22 -16.98
CA LEU A 133 2.00 11.10 -15.82
C LEU A 133 0.55 11.58 -15.56
N PRO A 134 -0.15 12.25 -16.51
CA PRO A 134 -1.54 12.65 -16.30
C PRO A 134 -2.48 11.44 -16.17
N LEU A 135 -2.21 10.34 -16.89
CA LEU A 135 -3.01 9.12 -16.78
C LEU A 135 -2.90 8.50 -15.38
N ASN A 136 -1.70 8.43 -14.81
CA ASN A 136 -1.47 7.98 -13.44
C ASN A 136 -2.12 8.92 -12.42
N ALA A 137 -2.05 10.23 -12.63
CA ALA A 137 -2.72 11.20 -11.77
C ALA A 137 -4.25 11.03 -11.77
N LEU A 138 -4.85 10.75 -12.94
CA LEU A 138 -6.30 10.51 -13.07
C LEU A 138 -6.72 9.10 -12.64
N SER A 139 -5.79 8.13 -12.63
CA SER A 139 -6.10 6.74 -12.28
C SER A 139 -6.62 6.57 -10.84
N THR A 140 -6.35 7.53 -9.96
CA THR A 140 -6.82 7.52 -8.58
C THR A 140 -8.21 8.11 -8.40
N THR A 141 -8.76 8.81 -9.39
CA THR A 141 -10.08 9.48 -9.30
C THR A 141 -11.24 8.53 -8.98
N PRO A 142 -11.33 7.31 -9.54
CA PRO A 142 -12.40 6.37 -9.16
C PRO A 142 -12.30 5.93 -7.69
N ALA A 143 -11.09 5.65 -7.22
CA ALA A 143 -10.85 5.29 -5.83
C ALA A 143 -11.16 6.45 -4.88
N GLU A 144 -10.78 7.66 -5.27
CA GLU A 144 -11.12 8.89 -4.54
C GLU A 144 -12.63 9.08 -4.43
N ALA A 145 -13.37 9.00 -5.54
CA ALA A 145 -14.82 9.16 -5.55
C ALA A 145 -15.52 8.09 -4.70
N TYR A 146 -15.06 6.84 -4.77
CA TYR A 146 -15.57 5.74 -3.94
C TYR A 146 -15.37 5.99 -2.45
N ILE A 147 -14.16 6.39 -2.04
CA ILE A 147 -13.82 6.66 -0.64
C ILE A 147 -14.59 7.90 -0.14
N GLN A 148 -14.53 9.01 -0.87
CA GLN A 148 -15.20 10.25 -0.48
C GLN A 148 -16.71 10.07 -0.43
N GLY A 149 -17.31 9.42 -1.43
CA GLY A 149 -18.75 9.15 -1.48
C GLY A 149 -19.23 8.43 -0.23
N ALA A 150 -18.56 7.35 0.15
CA ALA A 150 -18.93 6.58 1.34
C ALA A 150 -18.76 7.37 2.66
N VAL A 151 -17.66 8.11 2.81
CA VAL A 151 -17.43 8.93 4.02
C VAL A 151 -18.43 10.07 4.13
N ASN A 152 -18.74 10.74 3.02
CA ASN A 152 -19.68 11.86 2.98
C ASN A 152 -21.13 11.42 3.19
N SER A 153 -21.48 10.17 2.82
CA SER A 153 -22.80 9.60 3.09
C SER A 153 -22.97 9.11 4.53
N ALA A 154 -21.90 9.05 5.33
CA ALA A 154 -21.97 8.54 6.69
C ALA A 154 -22.89 9.43 7.55
N PRO A 155 -23.90 8.88 8.25
CA PRO A 155 -24.89 9.64 9.01
C PRO A 155 -24.32 10.11 10.36
N LEU A 156 -23.30 10.97 10.33
CA LEU A 156 -22.62 11.50 11.51
C LEU A 156 -22.86 13.01 11.63
N GLY A 157 -23.44 13.41 12.76
CA GLY A 157 -23.62 14.82 13.12
C GLY A 157 -22.38 15.44 13.76
N PRO A 158 -22.49 16.71 14.22
CA PRO A 158 -21.40 17.39 14.92
C PRO A 158 -21.02 16.75 16.26
N ASP A 159 -21.95 16.03 16.89
CA ASP A 159 -21.76 15.30 18.14
C ASP A 159 -20.70 14.19 18.06
N VAL A 160 -20.36 13.74 16.85
CA VAL A 160 -19.26 12.78 16.65
C VAL A 160 -17.94 13.28 17.27
N ALA A 161 -17.75 14.61 17.38
CA ALA A 161 -16.58 15.22 18.00
C ALA A 161 -16.29 14.74 19.43
N GLU A 162 -17.32 14.28 20.14
CA GLU A 162 -17.22 13.78 21.51
C GLU A 162 -17.31 12.25 21.60
N LYS A 163 -17.30 11.54 20.46
CA LYS A 163 -17.52 10.09 20.39
C LYS A 163 -16.34 9.36 19.77
N ASP A 164 -16.18 8.11 20.17
CA ASP A 164 -15.31 7.15 19.50
C ASP A 164 -16.09 6.51 18.34
N LEU A 165 -15.61 6.68 17.11
CA LEU A 165 -16.21 6.09 15.91
C LEU A 165 -15.70 4.67 15.71
N ILE A 166 -16.62 3.72 15.74
CA ILE A 166 -16.35 2.29 15.54
C ILE A 166 -16.90 1.88 14.17
N ILE A 167 -16.02 1.38 13.31
CA ILE A 167 -16.37 0.87 11.99
C ILE A 167 -16.18 -0.65 11.98
N VAL A 168 -17.24 -1.37 11.60
CA VAL A 168 -17.22 -2.80 11.37
C VAL A 168 -17.37 -3.12 9.89
N ASN A 169 -16.72 -4.19 9.45
CA ASN A 169 -16.88 -4.74 8.10
C ASN A 169 -16.60 -3.78 6.91
N PRO A 170 -15.66 -2.81 6.95
CA PRO A 170 -15.33 -2.05 5.75
C PRO A 170 -14.62 -2.94 4.71
N PRO A 171 -14.77 -2.67 3.41
CA PRO A 171 -14.15 -3.47 2.35
C PRO A 171 -12.61 -3.44 2.41
N SER A 172 -12.03 -2.45 3.09
CA SER A 172 -10.61 -2.38 3.39
C SER A 172 -10.37 -1.52 4.63
N VAL A 173 -9.58 -2.05 5.58
CA VAL A 173 -9.11 -1.27 6.73
C VAL A 173 -8.26 -0.09 6.26
N TYR A 174 -7.43 -0.29 5.23
CA TYR A 174 -6.60 0.78 4.65
C TYR A 174 -7.46 1.96 4.16
N TYR A 175 -8.55 1.69 3.43
CA TYR A 175 -9.44 2.75 2.96
C TYR A 175 -10.32 3.35 4.06
N ALA A 176 -10.73 2.54 5.04
CA ALA A 176 -11.47 3.06 6.20
C ALA A 176 -10.68 4.13 6.97
N HIS A 177 -9.34 4.08 6.98
CA HIS A 177 -8.53 5.12 7.63
C HIS A 177 -8.58 6.48 6.92
N HIS A 178 -8.93 6.54 5.63
CA HIS A 178 -9.14 7.81 4.93
C HIS A 178 -10.37 8.57 5.41
N PHE A 179 -11.22 7.96 6.24
CA PHE A 179 -12.37 8.62 6.86
C PHE A 179 -12.00 9.93 7.54
N LEU A 180 -10.90 9.93 8.32
CA LEU A 180 -10.41 11.13 9.01
C LEU A 180 -9.92 12.19 8.01
N THR A 181 -9.18 11.78 6.98
CA THR A 181 -8.64 12.68 5.96
C THR A 181 -9.74 13.35 5.15
N VAL A 182 -10.73 12.59 4.67
CA VAL A 182 -11.85 13.14 3.89
C VAL A 182 -12.65 14.13 4.73
N ARG A 183 -12.94 13.80 5.99
CA ARG A 183 -13.63 14.74 6.89
C ARG A 183 -12.82 16.00 7.14
N ALA A 184 -11.50 15.90 7.28
CA ALA A 184 -10.64 17.06 7.49
C ALA A 184 -10.63 17.98 6.25
N LEU A 185 -10.56 17.42 5.05
CA LEU A 185 -10.64 18.16 3.80
C LEU A 185 -11.97 18.91 3.65
N ASN A 186 -13.06 18.32 4.15
CA ASN A 186 -14.39 18.91 4.12
C ASN A 186 -14.69 19.83 5.31
N ASN A 187 -13.71 20.11 6.18
CA ASN A 187 -13.90 20.83 7.44
C ASN A 187 -15.03 20.25 8.32
N ALA A 188 -15.25 18.93 8.23
CA ALA A 188 -16.27 18.24 8.99
C ALA A 188 -15.74 17.84 10.38
N PRO A 189 -16.62 17.77 11.41
CA PRO A 189 -16.25 17.36 12.76
C PRO A 189 -15.57 15.98 12.79
N GLN A 190 -14.48 15.87 13.55
CA GLN A 190 -13.65 14.65 13.66
C GLN A 190 -14.04 13.83 14.88
N PRO A 191 -14.14 12.49 14.82
CA PRO A 191 -14.32 11.69 16.02
C PRO A 191 -13.13 11.82 16.98
N ARG A 192 -13.36 11.62 18.29
CA ARG A 192 -12.27 11.57 19.28
C ARG A 192 -11.24 10.51 18.91
N HIS A 193 -11.74 9.35 18.48
CA HIS A 193 -10.95 8.25 17.99
C HIS A 193 -11.67 7.48 16.89
N LEU A 194 -10.91 6.91 15.96
CA LEU A 194 -11.40 5.92 14.99
C LEU A 194 -10.93 4.52 15.41
N ARG A 195 -11.84 3.54 15.38
CA ARG A 195 -11.55 2.12 15.56
C ARG A 195 -12.16 1.35 14.40
N VAL A 196 -11.33 0.60 13.68
CA VAL A 196 -11.79 -0.32 12.63
C VAL A 196 -11.53 -1.72 13.12
N LEU A 197 -12.58 -2.49 13.40
CA LEU A 197 -12.42 -3.74 14.17
C LEU A 197 -11.94 -4.92 13.31
N ALA A 198 -12.40 -5.04 12.07
CA ALA A 198 -11.97 -6.09 11.15
C ALA A 198 -12.24 -5.69 9.68
N PRO A 199 -11.39 -6.09 8.71
CA PRO A 199 -11.73 -5.99 7.29
C PRO A 199 -12.94 -6.87 6.96
N GLY A 200 -13.80 -6.39 6.08
CA GLY A 200 -14.96 -7.11 5.56
C GLY A 200 -14.69 -7.85 4.26
N THR A 201 -13.46 -8.28 3.99
CA THR A 201 -13.11 -8.98 2.73
C THR A 201 -13.61 -10.43 2.70
N THR A 202 -13.93 -11.01 3.85
CA THR A 202 -14.52 -12.34 4.02
C THR A 202 -15.78 -12.28 4.88
N LEU A 203 -16.49 -13.39 5.05
CA LEU A 203 -17.61 -13.46 5.98
C LEU A 203 -17.13 -13.14 7.40
N LEU A 204 -17.85 -12.25 8.08
CA LEU A 204 -17.47 -11.78 9.40
C LEU A 204 -18.49 -12.27 10.44
N HIS A 205 -18.06 -13.18 11.30
CA HIS A 205 -18.84 -13.63 12.44
C HIS A 205 -18.60 -12.69 13.62
N ILE A 206 -19.68 -12.11 14.15
CA ILE A 206 -19.63 -11.19 15.29
C ILE A 206 -20.58 -11.71 16.35
N SER A 207 -20.03 -12.08 17.51
CA SER A 207 -20.82 -12.42 18.68
C SER A 207 -20.60 -11.41 19.80
N ARG A 208 -21.61 -11.23 20.64
CA ARG A 208 -21.55 -10.35 21.80
C ARG A 208 -21.83 -11.17 23.06
N PRO A 209 -20.80 -11.65 23.78
CA PRO A 209 -21.02 -12.45 24.97
C PRO A 209 -21.64 -11.65 26.13
N ASP A 210 -21.37 -10.35 26.23
CA ASP A 210 -21.85 -9.48 27.30
C ASP A 210 -22.07 -8.03 26.84
N GLU A 211 -22.46 -7.14 27.76
CA GLU A 211 -22.80 -5.75 27.45
C GLU A 211 -21.62 -4.92 26.89
N HIS A 212 -20.38 -5.35 27.09
CA HIS A 212 -19.15 -4.59 26.83
C HIS A 212 -18.25 -5.20 25.76
N THR A 213 -18.56 -6.39 25.27
CA THR A 213 -17.59 -7.21 24.54
C THR A 213 -18.12 -7.62 23.17
N LEU A 214 -17.31 -7.43 22.13
CA LEU A 214 -17.50 -8.06 20.82
C LEU A 214 -16.40 -9.08 20.57
N VAL A 215 -16.78 -10.27 20.11
CA VAL A 215 -15.85 -11.27 19.60
C VAL A 215 -16.04 -11.33 18.09
N ILE A 216 -14.94 -11.18 17.35
CA ILE A 216 -14.97 -11.11 15.90
C ILE A 216 -14.07 -12.20 15.32
N ARG A 217 -14.65 -12.99 14.41
CA ARG A 217 -13.99 -14.06 13.66
C ARG A 217 -14.24 -13.86 12.16
N PRO A 218 -13.29 -13.28 11.41
CA PRO A 218 -13.32 -13.31 9.95
C PRO A 218 -13.06 -14.73 9.45
N GLU A 219 -13.79 -15.16 8.43
CA GLU A 219 -13.51 -16.43 7.76
C GLU A 219 -12.10 -16.39 7.15
N GLY A 220 -11.29 -17.41 7.42
CA GLY A 220 -9.88 -17.45 7.02
C GLY A 220 -8.92 -16.61 7.88
N GLY A 221 -9.44 -15.95 8.92
CA GLY A 221 -8.68 -15.15 9.89
C GLY A 221 -8.33 -13.73 9.41
N PHE A 222 -7.82 -12.92 10.34
CA PHE A 222 -7.32 -11.57 10.09
C PHE A 222 -6.05 -11.59 9.23
N LEU A 223 -5.70 -10.44 8.63
CA LEU A 223 -4.44 -10.23 7.91
C LEU A 223 -4.26 -11.14 6.68
N ALA A 224 -5.36 -11.58 6.06
CA ALA A 224 -5.36 -12.51 4.94
C ALA A 224 -5.03 -11.83 3.60
N TYR A 225 -5.41 -10.55 3.43
CA TYR A 225 -5.29 -9.85 2.15
C TYR A 225 -4.09 -8.92 2.13
N PRO A 226 -3.51 -8.64 0.94
CA PRO A 226 -2.31 -7.80 0.83
C PRO A 226 -2.42 -6.46 1.56
N PHE A 227 -3.56 -5.76 1.45
CA PHE A 227 -3.77 -4.46 2.07
C PHE A 227 -3.88 -4.50 3.61
N ASP A 228 -4.15 -5.66 4.21
CA ASP A 228 -4.24 -5.79 5.67
C ASP A 228 -2.84 -5.72 6.32
N ASN A 229 -1.81 -6.13 5.58
CA ASN A 229 -0.41 -6.19 6.04
C ASN A 229 0.40 -4.92 5.74
N VAL A 230 -0.27 -3.82 5.33
CA VAL A 230 0.40 -2.53 5.07
C VAL A 230 1.03 -1.96 6.34
N PHE A 231 0.34 -2.11 7.49
CA PHE A 231 0.76 -1.53 8.76
C PHE A 231 1.45 -2.53 9.71
N ARG A 232 1.43 -3.82 9.35
CA ARG A 232 2.01 -4.90 10.17
C ARG A 232 2.50 -6.02 9.25
N GLY A 233 3.79 -6.31 9.32
CA GLY A 233 4.40 -7.42 8.58
C GLY A 233 4.61 -8.66 9.46
N ASP A 234 4.91 -9.79 8.80
CA ASP A 234 5.06 -11.12 9.43
C ASP A 234 6.16 -11.18 10.50
N VAL A 235 7.13 -10.27 10.47
CA VAL A 235 8.22 -10.16 11.47
C VAL A 235 7.69 -9.63 12.82
N TYR A 236 6.51 -9.01 12.84
CA TYR A 236 5.85 -8.49 14.03
C TYR A 236 4.46 -9.14 14.21
N PRO A 237 4.41 -10.47 14.43
CA PRO A 237 3.14 -11.20 14.50
C PRO A 237 2.37 -10.81 15.77
N LEU A 238 1.05 -10.99 15.70
CA LEU A 238 0.17 -10.94 16.85
C LEU A 238 0.18 -12.30 17.55
N ARG A 239 0.29 -12.31 18.88
CA ARG A 239 0.43 -13.54 19.66
C ARG A 239 -0.87 -13.87 20.39
N LEU A 240 -1.11 -15.16 20.62
CA LEU A 240 -2.22 -15.62 21.46
C LEU A 240 -2.13 -14.98 22.86
N GLY A 241 -3.26 -14.48 23.36
CA GLY A 241 -3.36 -13.74 24.64
C GLY A 241 -2.76 -12.33 24.61
N GLN A 242 -2.26 -11.85 23.46
CA GLN A 242 -1.74 -10.50 23.37
C GLN A 242 -2.86 -9.49 23.52
N ARG A 243 -2.69 -8.57 24.48
CA ARG A 243 -3.61 -7.46 24.74
C ARG A 243 -3.05 -6.16 24.17
N ILE A 244 -3.89 -5.44 23.45
CA ILE A 244 -3.61 -4.12 22.89
C ILE A 244 -4.57 -3.15 23.55
N ALA A 245 -4.07 -2.41 24.54
CA ALA A 245 -4.85 -1.41 25.25
C ALA A 245 -4.91 -0.11 24.42
N LEU A 246 -6.12 0.37 24.20
CA LEU A 246 -6.44 1.64 23.55
C LEU A 246 -7.33 2.47 24.47
N THR A 247 -7.49 3.76 24.19
CA THR A 247 -8.50 4.57 24.88
C THR A 247 -9.87 3.94 24.67
N ASN A 248 -10.57 3.69 25.78
CA ASN A 248 -11.92 3.11 25.87
C ASN A 248 -12.12 1.70 25.27
N MET A 249 -11.07 1.01 24.86
CA MET A 249 -11.17 -0.32 24.27
C MET A 249 -9.89 -1.13 24.47
N THR A 250 -9.99 -2.42 24.74
CA THR A 250 -8.86 -3.36 24.69
C THR A 250 -9.16 -4.44 23.67
N ALA A 251 -8.24 -4.68 22.75
CA ALA A 251 -8.29 -5.83 21.84
C ALA A 251 -7.41 -6.96 22.39
N GLU A 252 -7.92 -8.18 22.43
CA GLU A 252 -7.21 -9.40 22.84
C GLU A 252 -7.28 -10.45 21.75
N ILE A 253 -6.14 -11.03 21.40
CA ILE A 253 -6.06 -12.12 20.42
C ILE A 253 -6.38 -13.43 21.11
N THR A 254 -7.51 -14.05 20.80
CA THR A 254 -8.03 -15.21 21.53
C THR A 254 -7.87 -16.52 20.77
N GLU A 255 -7.63 -16.46 19.46
CA GLU A 255 -7.39 -17.65 18.64
C GLU A 255 -6.45 -17.32 17.47
N LEU A 256 -5.66 -18.31 17.04
CA LEU A 256 -4.77 -18.20 15.88
C LEU A 256 -5.14 -19.24 14.82
N THR A 257 -4.96 -18.87 13.56
CA THR A 257 -4.97 -19.78 12.42
C THR A 257 -3.73 -20.69 12.43
N ALA A 258 -3.74 -21.75 11.61
CA ALA A 258 -2.61 -22.68 11.48
C ALA A 258 -1.31 -22.01 10.98
N ASP A 259 -1.43 -20.93 10.20
CA ASP A 259 -0.31 -20.10 9.71
C ASP A 259 0.09 -18.97 10.69
N GLY A 260 -0.52 -18.92 11.89
CA GLY A 260 -0.10 -18.03 12.98
C GLY A 260 -0.69 -16.61 12.94
N ARG A 261 -1.66 -16.34 12.05
CA ARG A 261 -2.43 -15.09 12.06
C ARG A 261 -3.57 -15.17 13.08
N PRO A 262 -4.13 -14.06 13.58
CA PRO A 262 -5.32 -14.11 14.41
C PRO A 262 -6.49 -14.73 13.63
N SER A 263 -7.15 -15.75 14.17
CA SER A 263 -8.46 -16.21 13.68
C SER A 263 -9.61 -15.55 14.43
N GLU A 264 -9.39 -15.19 15.69
CA GLU A 264 -10.38 -14.53 16.55
C GLU A 264 -9.72 -13.42 17.37
N ALA A 265 -10.43 -12.30 17.51
CA ALA A 265 -10.07 -11.23 18.42
C ALA A 265 -11.29 -10.78 19.23
N THR A 266 -11.06 -10.57 20.53
CA THR A 266 -12.04 -10.03 21.47
C THR A 266 -11.78 -8.55 21.70
N PHE A 267 -12.82 -7.72 21.54
CA PHE A 267 -12.79 -6.29 21.76
C PHE A 267 -13.66 -5.94 22.95
N ARG A 268 -13.03 -5.55 24.06
CA ARG A 268 -13.71 -5.14 25.29
C ARG A 268 -13.71 -3.62 25.43
N PHE A 269 -14.88 -3.03 25.54
CA PHE A 269 -15.10 -1.58 25.65
C PHE A 269 -15.24 -1.14 27.11
N ALA A 270 -14.80 0.08 27.39
CA ALA A 270 -14.85 0.65 28.76
C ALA A 270 -16.28 0.99 29.23
N ALA A 271 -17.23 1.12 28.30
CA ALA A 271 -18.65 1.35 28.54
C ALA A 271 -19.48 0.32 27.75
N PRO A 272 -20.78 0.14 28.06
CA PRO A 272 -21.65 -0.72 27.26
C PRO A 272 -21.66 -0.30 25.79
N LEU A 273 -21.85 -1.25 24.87
CA LEU A 273 -21.76 -0.96 23.43
C LEU A 273 -22.79 0.07 22.93
N GLU A 274 -23.92 0.20 23.61
CA GLU A 274 -24.98 1.20 23.36
C GLU A 274 -24.72 2.57 23.99
N SER A 275 -23.59 2.73 24.69
CA SER A 275 -23.24 4.02 25.30
C SER A 275 -23.14 5.12 24.26
N ASP A 276 -23.61 6.32 24.62
CA ASP A 276 -23.47 7.54 23.80
C ASP A 276 -22.01 7.93 23.54
N LEU A 277 -21.03 7.28 24.19
CA LEU A 277 -19.60 7.43 23.90
C LEU A 277 -19.20 6.86 22.54
N PHE A 278 -20.01 5.97 21.95
CA PHE A 278 -19.68 5.27 20.71
C PHE A 278 -20.61 5.67 19.57
N SER A 279 -20.05 5.78 18.36
CA SER A 279 -20.83 5.84 17.11
C SER A 279 -20.46 4.65 16.26
N TRP A 280 -21.44 3.87 15.84
CA TRP A 280 -21.22 2.61 15.14
C TRP A 280 -21.64 2.71 13.68
N LEU A 281 -20.71 2.35 12.78
CA LEU A 281 -20.98 2.25 11.35
C LEU A 281 -20.58 0.88 10.83
N GLN A 282 -21.34 0.39 9.84
CA GLN A 282 -20.95 -0.72 9.00
C GLN A 282 -20.92 -0.30 7.55
N TRP A 283 -20.15 -1.02 6.74
CA TRP A 283 -20.24 -0.88 5.29
C TRP A 283 -21.40 -1.71 4.74
N LYS A 284 -22.22 -1.09 3.89
CA LYS A 284 -23.28 -1.77 3.16
C LYS A 284 -23.52 -1.07 1.82
N ASP A 285 -23.53 -1.85 0.73
CA ASP A 285 -23.92 -1.39 -0.62
C ASP A 285 -23.18 -0.12 -1.09
N GLY A 286 -21.89 0.01 -0.77
CA GLY A 286 -21.05 1.11 -1.25
C GLY A 286 -20.97 2.34 -0.32
N ILE A 287 -21.66 2.31 0.82
CA ILE A 287 -21.74 3.43 1.77
C ILE A 287 -21.57 2.97 3.21
N TYR A 288 -21.28 3.91 4.11
CA TYR A 288 -21.36 3.67 5.55
C TYR A 288 -22.78 3.92 6.06
N VAL A 289 -23.35 2.93 6.76
CA VAL A 289 -24.67 3.00 7.40
C VAL A 289 -24.54 2.74 8.90
N PRO A 290 -25.52 3.15 9.73
CA PRO A 290 -25.50 2.85 11.15
C PRO A 290 -25.43 1.34 11.40
N PHE A 291 -24.65 0.95 12.39
CA PHE A 291 -24.57 -0.43 12.86
C PHE A 291 -25.11 -0.51 14.27
N GLU A 292 -26.05 -1.43 14.50
CA GLU A 292 -26.49 -1.78 15.85
C GLU A 292 -25.74 -3.05 16.27
N PRO A 293 -24.89 -3.00 17.33
CA PRO A 293 -24.30 -4.19 17.88
C PRO A 293 -25.36 -5.24 18.21
N PRO A 294 -25.09 -6.55 18.03
CA PRO A 294 -26.06 -7.58 18.37
C PRO A 294 -26.42 -7.53 19.86
N ARG A 295 -27.55 -8.14 20.24
CA ARG A 295 -27.94 -8.25 21.65
C ARG A 295 -26.90 -9.08 22.43
N PRO A 296 -26.73 -8.86 23.74
CA PRO A 296 -25.92 -9.75 24.56
C PRO A 296 -26.38 -11.21 24.43
N GLY A 297 -25.42 -12.13 24.30
CA GLY A 297 -25.61 -13.54 24.00
C GLY A 297 -25.91 -13.89 22.54
N ALA A 298 -26.07 -12.90 21.65
CA ALA A 298 -26.39 -13.14 20.24
C ALA A 298 -25.14 -13.12 19.34
N GLU A 299 -25.30 -13.72 18.16
CA GLU A 299 -24.32 -13.74 17.08
C GLU A 299 -24.99 -13.31 15.78
N ILE A 300 -24.25 -12.58 14.96
CA ILE A 300 -24.63 -12.18 13.60
C ILE A 300 -23.48 -12.47 12.63
N THR A 301 -23.83 -12.64 11.36
CA THR A 301 -22.84 -12.75 10.28
C THR A 301 -23.02 -11.59 9.32
N LEU A 302 -21.93 -10.88 9.03
CA LEU A 302 -21.90 -9.86 7.99
C LEU A 302 -21.29 -10.43 6.72
N ALA A 303 -21.91 -10.10 5.58
CA ALA A 303 -21.46 -10.55 4.27
C ALA A 303 -20.09 -9.94 3.90
N ALA A 304 -19.31 -10.71 3.13
CA ALA A 304 -18.10 -10.21 2.50
C ALA A 304 -18.43 -9.04 1.56
N GLN A 305 -17.60 -8.01 1.61
CA GLN A 305 -17.68 -6.79 0.83
C GLN A 305 -16.73 -6.90 -0.36
N ARG A 306 -17.15 -6.34 -1.50
CA ARG A 306 -16.30 -6.23 -2.69
C ARG A 306 -15.55 -4.91 -2.68
N LEU A 307 -14.27 -5.00 -3.01
CA LEU A 307 -13.40 -3.85 -3.21
C LEU A 307 -13.39 -3.54 -4.71
N PHE A 308 -14.17 -2.52 -5.10
CA PHE A 308 -14.46 -2.12 -6.48
C PHE A 308 -15.27 -3.14 -7.32
#